data_AF-A0A075G940-F1
#
_entry.id   AF-A0A075G940-F1
#
_cell.length_a   1.000
_cell.length_b   1.000
_cell.length_c   1.000
_cell.angle_alpha   90.00
_cell.angle_beta   90.00
_cell.angle_gamma   90.00
#
_symmetry.space_group_name_H-M   'P 1'
#
loop_
_entity.id
_entity.type
_entity.pdbx_description
1 polymer ?
#
loop_
_entity_poly.entity_id
_entity_poly.type
_entity_poly.pdbx_seq_one_letter_code
_entity_poly.pdbx_strand_id
1 'polypeptide(L)'
;MSEQDEISINHLYAIVSLESENNTIQEVDSDIYRSISKLIGNLKSKEYDGIEAKIKDALIDMIYELASSLLKLRLEKALLENSERAMLLDEEKLILNSQKEMQEKKEEFLSGILNGKSEL
;
A
#
# COMPACT_ATOMS: atom_id res chain seq x y z
N MET A 1 -23.87 -3.48 -9.80
CA MET A 1 -22.94 -3.56 -8.65
C MET A 1 -23.78 -3.25 -7.43
N SER A 2 -24.01 -4.24 -6.59
CA SER A 2 -24.83 -4.16 -5.38
C SER A 2 -24.09 -3.42 -4.27
N GLU A 3 -24.79 -2.59 -3.50
CA GLU A 3 -24.31 -1.80 -2.34
C GLU A 3 -23.76 -2.65 -1.17
N GLN A 4 -23.51 -3.95 -1.36
CA GLN A 4 -23.07 -4.88 -0.31
C GLN A 4 -21.54 -5.10 -0.25
N ASP A 5 -20.78 -4.60 -1.23
CA ASP A 5 -19.31 -4.76 -1.32
C ASP A 5 -18.53 -3.50 -0.87
N GLU A 6 -19.12 -2.65 -0.03
CA GLU A 6 -18.40 -1.48 0.48
C GLU A 6 -17.47 -1.90 1.62
N ILE A 7 -16.17 -1.66 1.44
CA ILE A 7 -15.18 -1.95 2.48
C ILE A 7 -15.49 -1.13 3.75
N SER A 8 -15.54 -1.82 4.90
CA SER A 8 -15.63 -1.19 6.20
C SER A 8 -14.26 -1.14 6.88
N ILE A 9 -14.10 -0.28 7.89
CA ILE A 9 -12.87 -0.22 8.70
C ILE A 9 -12.58 -1.56 9.39
N ASN A 10 -13.61 -2.28 9.84
CA ASN A 10 -13.46 -3.60 10.46
C ASN A 10 -12.97 -4.64 9.45
N HIS A 11 -13.47 -4.58 8.22
CA HIS A 11 -12.99 -5.44 7.14
C HIS A 11 -11.53 -5.14 6.80
N LEU A 12 -11.17 -3.85 6.65
CA LEU A 12 -9.78 -3.44 6.42
C LEU A 12 -8.85 -3.91 7.55
N TYR A 13 -9.27 -3.75 8.80
CA TYR A 13 -8.51 -4.23 9.96
C TYR A 13 -8.29 -5.75 9.92
N ALA A 14 -9.32 -6.53 9.56
CA ALA A 14 -9.20 -7.98 9.42
C ALA A 14 -8.19 -8.38 8.34
N ILE A 15 -8.21 -7.70 7.18
CA ILE A 15 -7.25 -7.92 6.09
C ILE A 15 -5.82 -7.62 6.58
N VAL A 16 -5.60 -6.47 7.22
CA VAL A 16 -4.28 -6.09 7.75
C VAL A 16 -3.81 -7.08 8.81
N SER A 17 -4.70 -7.57 9.67
CA SER A 17 -4.37 -8.53 10.71
C SER A 17 -3.92 -9.85 10.09
N LEU A 18 -4.69 -10.38 9.12
CA LEU A 18 -4.32 -11.59 8.38
C LEU A 18 -2.99 -11.42 7.63
N GLU A 19 -2.77 -10.27 6.99
CA GLU A 19 -1.49 -9.96 6.38
C GLU A 19 -0.37 -9.93 7.43
N SER A 20 -0.58 -9.38 8.63
CA SER A 20 0.48 -9.32 9.63
C SER A 20 0.84 -10.69 10.27
N GLU A 21 -0.16 -11.56 10.44
CA GLU A 21 -0.01 -12.85 11.13
C GLU A 21 0.59 -13.96 10.27
N ASN A 22 0.53 -13.80 8.94
CA ASN A 22 1.03 -14.79 7.99
C ASN A 22 2.38 -14.38 7.40
N ASN A 23 3.24 -15.36 7.12
CA ASN A 23 4.56 -15.11 6.52
C ASN A 23 4.54 -14.93 5.00
N THR A 24 3.44 -15.31 4.34
CA THR A 24 3.25 -15.16 2.90
C THR A 24 2.37 -13.94 2.58
N ILE A 25 2.45 -13.45 1.35
CA ILE A 25 1.56 -12.39 0.85
C ILE A 25 0.16 -13.00 0.73
N GLN A 26 -0.83 -12.39 1.36
CA GLN A 26 -2.20 -12.92 1.32
C GLN A 26 -2.89 -12.51 0.02
N GLU A 27 -3.88 -13.28 -0.44
CA GLU A 27 -4.74 -12.83 -1.53
C GLU A 27 -5.69 -11.75 -0.99
N VAL A 28 -5.78 -10.63 -1.71
CA VAL A 28 -6.69 -9.53 -1.40
C VAL A 28 -7.42 -9.13 -2.67
N ASP A 29 -8.58 -8.48 -2.51
CA ASP A 29 -9.33 -7.93 -3.62
C ASP A 29 -8.43 -6.98 -4.46
N SER A 30 -8.44 -7.13 -5.78
CA SER A 30 -7.60 -6.33 -6.68
C SER A 30 -7.89 -4.84 -6.61
N ASP A 31 -9.09 -4.47 -6.16
CA ASP A 31 -9.54 -3.10 -6.04
C ASP A 31 -9.43 -2.56 -4.59
N ILE A 32 -8.75 -3.27 -3.69
CA ILE A 32 -8.65 -2.93 -2.26
C ILE A 32 -8.27 -1.46 -2.02
N TYR A 33 -7.23 -0.95 -2.68
CA TYR A 33 -6.79 0.44 -2.52
C TYR A 33 -7.81 1.44 -3.05
N ARG A 34 -8.52 1.09 -4.13
CA ARG A 34 -9.61 1.90 -4.68
C ARG A 34 -10.80 1.92 -3.72
N SER A 35 -11.13 0.79 -3.11
CA SER A 35 -12.20 0.67 -2.12
C SER A 35 -11.89 1.47 -0.85
N ILE A 36 -10.64 1.44 -0.36
CA ILE A 36 -10.18 2.28 0.76
C ILE A 36 -10.29 3.77 0.41
N SER A 37 -9.86 4.16 -0.80
CA SER A 37 -9.97 5.53 -1.28
C SER A 37 -11.42 6.02 -1.31
N LYS A 38 -12.35 5.18 -1.78
CA LYS A 38 -13.79 5.46 -1.75
C LYS A 38 -14.31 5.62 -0.31
N LEU A 39 -13.92 4.74 0.61
CA LEU A 39 -14.30 4.83 2.03
C LEU A 39 -13.87 6.18 2.64
N ILE A 40 -12.62 6.60 2.42
CA ILE A 40 -12.13 7.91 2.86
C ILE A 40 -12.89 9.05 2.17
N GLY A 41 -13.13 8.92 0.87
CA GLY A 41 -13.91 9.90 0.08
C GLY A 41 -15.31 10.12 0.64
N ASN A 42 -16.01 9.04 0.99
CA ASN A 42 -17.35 9.06 1.59
C ASN A 42 -17.37 9.67 2.99
N LEU A 43 -16.29 9.50 3.77
CA LEU A 43 -16.12 10.19 5.05
C LEU A 43 -15.88 11.69 4.87
N LYS A 44 -15.06 12.07 3.87
CA LYS A 44 -14.73 13.48 3.58
C LYS A 44 -15.86 14.26 2.92
N SER A 45 -16.77 13.60 2.20
CA SER A 45 -17.86 14.25 1.48
C SER A 45 -18.99 14.74 2.40
N LYS A 46 -19.04 14.26 3.64
CA LYS A 46 -20.04 14.67 4.63
C LYS A 46 -19.48 15.80 5.48
N GLU A 47 -20.31 16.82 5.71
CA GLU A 47 -19.99 17.89 6.65
C GLU A 47 -20.24 17.41 8.09
N TYR A 48 -19.24 17.61 8.94
CA TYR A 48 -19.31 17.34 10.38
C TYR A 48 -18.75 18.56 11.11
N ASP A 49 -19.28 18.86 12.29
CA ASP A 49 -18.84 20.02 13.09
C ASP A 49 -18.39 19.60 14.50
N GLY A 50 -17.59 20.46 15.14
CA GLY A 50 -17.17 20.31 16.52
C GLY A 50 -16.48 18.98 16.82
N ILE A 51 -17.10 18.18 17.70
CA ILE A 51 -16.56 16.88 18.13
C ILE A 51 -16.69 15.83 17.02
N GLU A 52 -17.76 15.88 16.22
CA GLU A 52 -17.99 14.93 15.14
C GLU A 52 -16.91 15.06 14.05
N ALA A 53 -16.49 16.30 13.75
CA ALA A 53 -15.37 16.56 12.84
C ALA A 53 -14.09 15.88 13.31
N LYS A 54 -13.76 15.99 14.61
CA LYS A 54 -12.56 15.37 15.21
C LYS A 54 -12.62 13.84 15.16
N ILE A 55 -13.80 13.26 15.40
CA ILE A 55 -13.99 11.80 15.31
C ILE A 55 -13.81 11.33 13.87
N LYS A 56 -14.39 12.04 12.90
CA LYS A 56 -14.24 11.76 11.47
C LYS A 56 -12.77 11.85 11.03
N ASP A 57 -12.05 12.88 11.46
CA ASP A 57 -10.62 13.03 11.13
C ASP A 57 -9.80 11.87 11.73
N ALA A 58 -10.03 11.51 13.00
CA ALA A 58 -9.38 10.36 13.62
C ALA A 58 -9.70 9.03 12.93
N LEU A 59 -10.94 8.84 12.44
CA LEU A 59 -11.31 7.67 11.63
C LEU A 59 -10.55 7.63 10.30
N ILE A 60 -10.42 8.77 9.61
CA ILE A 60 -9.66 8.86 8.36
C ILE A 60 -8.19 8.52 8.60
N ASP A 61 -7.60 9.05 9.67
CA ASP A 61 -6.20 8.78 10.03
C ASP A 61 -6.00 7.28 10.31
N MET A 62 -6.89 6.64 11.06
CA MET A 62 -6.82 5.19 11.30
C MET A 62 -6.94 4.36 10.01
N ILE A 63 -7.84 4.74 9.09
CA ILE A 63 -7.98 4.05 7.80
C ILE A 63 -6.70 4.22 6.97
N TYR A 64 -6.10 5.42 6.97
CA TYR A 64 -4.84 5.68 6.29
C TYR A 64 -3.70 4.85 6.87
N GLU A 65 -3.55 4.78 8.19
CA GLU A 65 -2.51 3.98 8.85
C GLU A 65 -2.66 2.48 8.57
N LEU A 66 -3.90 1.96 8.55
CA LEU A 66 -4.17 0.58 8.16
C LEU A 66 -3.80 0.31 6.70
N ALA A 67 -4.17 1.20 5.78
CA ALA A 67 -3.84 1.07 4.37
C ALA A 67 -2.32 1.14 4.11
N SER A 68 -1.64 2.05 4.81
CA SER A 68 -0.18 2.19 4.79
C SER A 68 0.50 0.93 5.31
N SER A 69 0.01 0.40 6.45
CA SER A 69 0.51 -0.83 7.03
C SER A 69 0.32 -2.03 6.10
N LEU A 70 -0.86 -2.16 5.47
CA LEU A 70 -1.13 -3.20 4.49
C LEU A 70 -0.12 -3.18 3.35
N LEU A 71 0.03 -2.03 2.70
CA LEU A 71 0.96 -1.85 1.59
C LEU A 71 2.40 -2.14 2.01
N LYS A 72 2.84 -1.61 3.15
CA LYS A 72 4.19 -1.83 3.66
C LYS A 72 4.48 -3.30 3.91
N LEU A 73 3.60 -4.00 4.63
CA LEU A 73 3.76 -5.43 4.93
C LEU A 73 3.90 -6.25 3.65
N ARG A 74 3.04 -6.00 2.67
CA ARG A 74 3.02 -6.74 1.40
C ARG A 74 4.29 -6.50 0.58
N LEU A 75 4.75 -5.24 0.50
CA LEU A 75 6.00 -4.90 -0.17
C LEU A 75 7.22 -5.51 0.54
N GLU A 76 7.27 -5.47 1.87
CA GLU A 76 8.37 -6.08 2.64
C GLU A 76 8.43 -7.59 2.43
N LYS A 77 7.28 -8.27 2.45
CA LYS A 77 7.20 -9.71 2.17
C LYS A 77 7.62 -10.06 0.75
N ALA A 78 7.34 -9.20 -0.24
CA ALA A 78 7.77 -9.41 -1.62
C ALA A 78 9.30 -9.37 -1.81
N LEU A 79 10.02 -8.82 -0.84
CA LEU A 79 11.48 -8.80 -0.81
C LEU A 79 12.09 -10.05 -0.15
N LEU A 80 11.28 -10.87 0.53
CA LEU A 80 11.75 -12.12 1.15
C LEU A 80 12.07 -13.19 0.09
N GLU A 81 13.04 -14.04 0.40
CA GLU A 81 13.40 -15.21 -0.41
C GLU A 81 12.20 -16.18 -0.49
N ASN A 82 11.86 -16.64 -1.70
CA ASN A 82 10.68 -17.47 -2.01
C ASN A 82 9.32 -16.77 -1.89
N SER A 83 9.26 -15.44 -1.97
CA SER A 83 7.98 -14.72 -1.97
C SER A 83 7.09 -15.07 -3.18
N GLU A 84 5.82 -15.39 -2.90
CA GLU A 84 4.79 -15.63 -3.91
C GLU A 84 4.29 -14.29 -4.49
N ARG A 85 5.14 -13.64 -5.30
CA ARG A 85 4.84 -12.35 -5.96
C ARG A 85 3.63 -12.37 -6.90
N ALA A 86 3.11 -13.56 -7.22
CA ALA A 86 1.86 -13.71 -7.98
C ALA A 86 0.66 -13.05 -7.28
N MET A 87 0.69 -12.96 -5.95
CA MET A 87 -0.38 -12.37 -5.13
C MET A 87 -0.29 -10.84 -5.01
N LEU A 88 0.72 -10.22 -5.62
CA LEU A 88 0.83 -8.76 -5.66
C LEU A 88 -0.14 -8.15 -6.67
N LEU A 89 -0.66 -7.00 -6.28
CA LEU A 89 -1.45 -6.14 -7.15
C LEU A 89 -0.55 -5.37 -8.10
N ASP A 90 -1.13 -4.83 -9.18
CA ASP A 90 -0.36 -4.17 -10.22
C ASP A 90 0.26 -2.86 -9.73
N GLU A 91 -0.43 -2.14 -8.83
CA GLU A 91 0.12 -0.96 -8.15
C GLU A 91 1.34 -1.32 -7.29
N GLU A 92 1.30 -2.46 -6.61
CA GLU A 92 2.41 -2.93 -5.76
C GLU A 92 3.62 -3.34 -6.62
N LYS A 93 3.37 -4.08 -7.72
CA LYS A 93 4.40 -4.44 -8.70
C LYS A 93 5.03 -3.19 -9.31
N LEU A 94 4.24 -2.17 -9.64
CA LEU A 94 4.73 -0.91 -10.18
C LEU A 94 5.68 -0.21 -9.20
N ILE A 95 5.32 -0.16 -7.91
CA ILE A 95 6.18 0.40 -6.86
C ILE A 95 7.50 -0.37 -6.75
N LEU A 96 7.45 -1.70 -6.68
CA LEU A 96 8.67 -2.53 -6.58
C LEU A 96 9.57 -2.39 -7.81
N ASN A 97 8.99 -2.37 -9.01
CA ASN A 97 9.74 -2.15 -10.24
C ASN A 97 10.43 -0.78 -10.24
N SER A 98 9.72 0.26 -9.81
CA SER A 98 10.28 1.61 -9.69
C SER A 98 11.44 1.68 -8.69
N GLN A 99 11.35 0.95 -7.56
CA GLN A 99 12.44 0.84 -6.60
C GLN A 99 13.66 0.12 -7.19
N LYS A 100 13.42 -0.96 -7.95
CA LYS A 100 14.49 -1.70 -8.64
C LYS A 100 15.20 -0.83 -9.67
N GLU A 101 14.45 -0.12 -10.53
CA GLU A 101 15.01 0.79 -11.52
C GLU A 101 15.84 1.91 -10.88
N MET A 102 15.39 2.45 -9.74
CA MET A 102 16.14 3.45 -8.98
C MET A 102 17.47 2.88 -8.47
N GLN A 103 17.45 1.65 -7.97
CA GLN A 103 18.66 0.98 -7.48
C GLN A 103 19.64 0.67 -8.62
N GLU A 104 19.16 0.17 -9.76
CA GLU A 104 19.98 -0.09 -10.95
C GLU A 104 20.64 1.20 -11.47
N LYS A 105 19.89 2.30 -11.56
CA LYS A 105 20.43 3.62 -11.93
C LYS A 105 21.51 4.10 -10.97
N LYS A 106 21.32 3.89 -9.67
CA LYS A 106 22.32 4.23 -8.65
C LYS A 106 23.60 3.41 -8.82
N GLU A 107 23.48 2.11 -9.08
CA GLU A 107 24.61 1.22 -9.31
C GLU A 107 25.37 1.56 -10.59
N GLU A 108 24.64 1.87 -11.68
CA GLU A 108 25.23 2.35 -12.92
C GLU A 108 26.04 3.63 -12.71
N PHE A 109 25.47 4.60 -12.01
CA PHE A 109 26.13 5.87 -11.69
C PHE A 109 27.41 5.65 -10.87
N LEU A 110 27.35 4.84 -9.81
CA LEU A 110 28.52 4.51 -8.98
C LEU A 110 29.59 3.74 -9.75
N SER A 111 29.19 2.83 -10.65
CA SER A 111 30.10 2.13 -11.55
C SER A 111 30.76 3.10 -12.55
N GLY A 112 30.02 4.08 -13.05
CA GLY A 112 30.56 5.16 -13.88
C GLY A 112 31.68 5.94 -13.19
N ILE A 113 31.46 6.30 -11.91
CA ILE A 113 32.49 6.95 -11.07
C ILE A 113 33.70 6.03 -10.88
N LEU A 114 33.48 4.77 -10.49
CA LEU A 114 34.57 3.81 -10.24
C LEU A 114 35.45 3.61 -11.47
N ASN A 115 34.85 3.64 -12.67
CA ASN A 115 35.54 3.46 -13.94
C ASN A 115 36.11 4.77 -14.52
N GLY A 116 35.98 5.90 -13.82
CA GLY A 116 36.51 7.19 -14.27
C GLY A 116 35.87 7.71 -15.55
N LYS A 117 34.57 7.42 -15.79
CA LYS A 117 33.86 7.97 -16.95
C LYS A 117 33.80 9.50 -16.86
N SER A 118 34.18 10.18 -17.93
CA SER A 118 34.16 11.65 -18.02
C SER A 118 32.75 12.23 -18.10
N GLU A 119 31.77 11.44 -18.55
CA GLU A 119 30.34 11.76 -18.56
C GLU A 119 29.61 10.67 -17.76
N LEU A 120 28.73 11.10 -16.84
CA LEU A 120 27.96 10.26 -15.92
C LEU A 120 26.48 10.24 -16.32
#